data_AF-A0AAP5Y009-F1
#
_entry.id   AF-A0AAP5Y009-F1
#
_cell.length_a   1.000
_cell.length_b   1.000
_cell.length_c   1.000
_cell.angle_alpha   90.00
_cell.angle_beta   90.00
_cell.angle_gamma   90.00
#
_symmetry.space_group_name_H-M   'P 1'
#
loop_
_entity.id
_entity.type
_entity.pdbx_description
1 polymer ?
#
loop_
_entity_poly.entity_id
_entity_poly.type
_entity_poly.pdbx_seq_one_letter_code
_entity_poly.pdbx_strand_id
1 'polypeptide(L)'
;MRKFLSILAVGLIIVGCTPSEKDFVEMGESLVKDTLKDPDSAKFESFFRDFGENTGYVCGYVNAKNSYGAYTGKKPYYVRIEVKDGKVGNHGPVIIINDQDQKKIDSYNSVCQKG
;
A
#
# COMPACT_ATOMS: atom_id res chain seq x y z
N MET A 1 34.46 -40.66 -29.77
CA MET A 1 34.44 -40.52 -28.29
C MET A 1 35.36 -39.38 -27.89
N ARG A 2 34.80 -38.27 -27.39
CA ARG A 2 35.42 -37.37 -26.40
C ARG A 2 34.33 -36.38 -25.97
N LYS A 3 33.82 -36.61 -24.76
CA LYS A 3 32.77 -35.83 -24.12
C LYS A 3 33.40 -34.52 -23.64
N PHE A 4 32.94 -33.38 -24.15
CA PHE A 4 33.18 -32.08 -23.52
C PHE A 4 31.83 -31.51 -23.13
N LEU A 5 31.47 -31.78 -21.88
CA LEU A 5 30.31 -31.25 -21.19
C LEU A 5 30.64 -29.79 -20.85
N SER A 6 30.32 -28.85 -21.74
CA SER A 6 30.42 -27.43 -21.43
C SER A 6 29.24 -27.05 -20.54
N ILE A 7 29.51 -26.95 -19.24
CA ILE A 7 28.59 -26.45 -18.22
C ILE A 7 28.33 -24.98 -18.56
N LEU A 8 27.17 -24.68 -19.15
CA LEU A 8 26.69 -23.32 -19.30
C LEU A 8 26.32 -22.84 -17.90
N ALA A 9 27.24 -22.10 -17.27
CA ALA A 9 27.01 -21.46 -15.98
C ALA A 9 25.84 -20.46 -16.15
N VAL A 10 24.64 -20.89 -15.76
CA VAL A 10 23.50 -20.00 -15.58
C VAL A 10 23.86 -19.11 -14.40
N GLY A 11 24.41 -17.94 -14.71
CA GLY A 11 24.58 -16.86 -13.75
C GLY A 11 23.20 -16.44 -13.29
N LEU A 12 22.75 -17.02 -12.17
CA LEU A 12 21.55 -16.61 -11.48
C LEU A 12 21.87 -15.23 -10.88
N ILE A 13 21.56 -14.17 -11.62
CA ILE A 13 21.60 -12.81 -11.11
C ILE A 13 20.53 -12.77 -10.03
N ILE A 14 20.98 -12.85 -8.77
CA ILE A 14 20.12 -12.68 -7.61
C ILE A 14 19.80 -11.19 -7.60
N VAL A 15 18.71 -10.81 -8.26
CA VAL A 15 18.17 -9.46 -8.15
C VAL A 15 17.65 -9.36 -6.71
N GLY A 16 18.43 -8.72 -5.84
CA GLY A 16 17.95 -8.35 -4.51
C GLY A 16 16.77 -7.41 -4.69
N CYS A 17 15.56 -7.92 -4.49
CA CYS A 17 14.34 -7.13 -4.61
C CYS A 17 14.23 -6.23 -3.38
N THR A 18 14.79 -5.02 -3.45
CA THR A 18 14.47 -3.96 -2.49
C THR A 18 13.03 -3.53 -2.73
N PRO A 19 12.16 -3.48 -1.71
CA PRO A 19 10.79 -3.07 -1.92
C PRO A 19 10.71 -1.67 -2.48
N SER A 20 9.93 -1.52 -3.53
CA SER A 20 9.63 -0.27 -4.19
C SER A 20 8.47 0.43 -3.50
N GLU A 21 8.30 1.73 -3.74
CA GLU A 21 7.11 2.47 -3.27
C GLU A 21 5.79 1.77 -3.65
N LYS A 22 5.77 1.09 -4.80
CA LYS A 22 4.63 0.31 -5.27
C LYS A 22 4.26 -0.82 -4.32
N ASP A 23 5.24 -1.50 -3.73
CA ASP A 23 5.00 -2.61 -2.80
C ASP A 23 4.36 -2.10 -1.51
N PHE A 24 4.76 -0.91 -1.04
CA PHE A 24 4.11 -0.26 0.10
C PHE A 24 2.68 0.13 -0.22
N VAL A 25 2.43 0.72 -1.39
CA VAL A 25 1.09 1.07 -1.85
C VAL A 25 0.20 -0.17 -1.93
N GLU A 26 0.64 -1.24 -2.58
CA GLU A 26 -0.13 -2.48 -2.74
C GLU A 26 -0.51 -3.09 -1.39
N MET A 27 0.43 -3.11 -0.44
CA MET A 27 0.15 -3.62 0.90
C MET A 27 -0.82 -2.71 1.67
N GLY A 28 -0.67 -1.39 1.58
CA GLY A 28 -1.65 -0.46 2.18
C GLY A 28 -3.05 -0.57 1.57
N GLU A 29 -3.16 -0.74 0.24
CA GLU A 29 -4.44 -1.01 -0.43
C GLU A 29 -5.03 -2.34 0.02
N SER A 30 -4.22 -3.39 0.17
CA SER A 30 -4.67 -4.69 0.68
C SER A 30 -5.25 -4.57 2.09
N LEU A 31 -4.56 -3.86 2.99
CA LEU A 31 -5.06 -3.61 4.35
C LEU A 31 -6.39 -2.87 4.35
N VAL A 32 -6.57 -1.91 3.43
CA VAL A 32 -7.86 -1.22 3.29
C VAL A 32 -8.93 -2.15 2.77
N LYS A 33 -8.65 -2.95 1.74
CA LYS A 33 -9.60 -3.92 1.14
C LYS A 33 -10.23 -4.82 2.20
N ASP A 34 -9.43 -5.31 3.13
CA ASP A 34 -9.87 -6.21 4.21
C ASP A 34 -10.90 -5.57 5.17
N THR A 35 -11.00 -4.23 5.18
CA THR A 35 -11.98 -3.49 5.99
C THR A 35 -13.29 -3.17 5.26
N LEU A 36 -13.35 -3.39 3.94
CA LEU A 36 -14.49 -3.00 3.11
C LEU A 36 -15.60 -4.05 3.11
N LYS A 37 -16.82 -3.62 2.76
CA LYS A 37 -17.96 -4.54 2.62
C LYS A 37 -17.89 -5.39 1.35
N ASP A 38 -17.30 -4.84 0.29
CA ASP A 38 -17.04 -5.52 -0.98
C ASP A 38 -15.59 -5.21 -1.40
N PRO A 39 -14.62 -6.03 -0.96
CA PRO A 39 -13.19 -5.81 -1.22
C PRO A 39 -12.82 -5.80 -2.70
N ASP A 40 -13.48 -6.64 -3.52
CA ASP A 40 -13.18 -6.80 -4.94
C ASP A 40 -13.67 -5.61 -5.77
N SER A 41 -14.67 -4.87 -5.28
CA SER A 41 -15.15 -3.66 -5.93
C SER A 41 -14.26 -2.43 -5.76
N ALA A 42 -13.26 -2.52 -4.89
CA ALA A 42 -12.48 -1.38 -4.43
C ALA A 42 -11.65 -0.75 -5.55
N LYS A 43 -11.77 0.57 -5.66
CA LYS A 43 -11.01 1.40 -6.59
C LYS A 43 -10.14 2.37 -5.80
N PHE A 44 -8.85 2.34 -6.05
CA PHE A 44 -7.85 3.10 -5.30
C PHE A 44 -7.19 4.17 -6.14
N GLU A 45 -6.85 5.27 -5.48
CA GLU A 45 -5.91 6.29 -5.94
C GLU A 45 -4.93 6.55 -4.80
N SER A 46 -3.80 5.84 -4.82
CA SER A 46 -2.94 5.73 -3.66
C SER A 46 -1.49 6.06 -3.96
N PHE A 47 -0.79 6.54 -2.95
CA PHE A 47 0.63 6.85 -3.01
C PHE A 47 1.28 6.61 -1.66
N PHE A 48 2.55 6.27 -1.69
CA PHE A 48 3.36 6.14 -0.50
C PHE A 48 4.01 7.49 -0.17
N ARG A 49 4.08 7.81 1.12
CA ARG A 49 4.81 8.96 1.65
C ARG A 49 5.78 8.48 2.72
N ASP A 50 7.06 8.60 2.43
CA ASP A 50 8.11 8.32 3.40
C ASP A 50 8.17 9.44 4.44
N PHE A 51 8.22 9.06 5.72
CA PHE A 51 8.37 9.98 6.86
C PHE A 51 9.73 9.82 7.55
N GLY A 52 10.63 8.98 7.01
CA GLY A 52 11.91 8.66 7.61
C GLY A 52 11.75 7.75 8.84
N GLU A 53 12.88 7.47 9.51
CA GLU A 53 12.91 6.70 10.76
C GLU A 53 12.11 5.39 10.69
N ASN A 54 12.24 4.65 9.58
CA ASN A 54 11.53 3.39 9.37
C ASN A 54 10.00 3.52 9.43
N THR A 55 9.46 4.70 9.14
CA THR A 55 8.02 4.99 9.15
C THR A 55 7.61 5.63 7.83
N GLY A 56 6.49 5.18 7.27
CA GLY A 56 5.84 5.86 6.17
C GLY A 56 4.33 5.75 6.27
N TYR A 57 3.66 6.36 5.30
CA TYR A 57 2.21 6.34 5.20
C TYR A 57 1.78 5.97 3.80
N VAL A 58 0.83 5.05 3.68
CA VAL A 58 0.08 4.86 2.45
C VAL A 58 -1.14 5.74 2.54
N CYS A 59 -1.18 6.76 1.71
CA CYS A 59 -2.25 7.73 1.63
C CYS A 59 -3.01 7.52 0.32
N GLY A 60 -4.30 7.85 0.31
CA GLY A 60 -5.04 7.84 -0.94
C GLY A 60 -6.52 8.02 -0.77
N TYR A 61 -7.24 7.61 -1.81
CA TYR A 61 -8.68 7.55 -1.81
C TYR A 61 -9.14 6.14 -2.18
N VAL A 62 -10.23 5.71 -1.57
CA VAL A 62 -10.89 4.45 -1.89
C VAL A 62 -12.36 4.71 -2.19
N ASN A 63 -12.88 4.06 -3.23
CA ASN A 63 -14.31 3.95 -3.48
C ASN A 63 -14.69 2.48 -3.64
N ALA A 64 -15.68 2.04 -2.87
CA ALA A 64 -16.11 0.64 -2.85
C ALA A 64 -17.63 0.53 -2.67
N LYS A 65 -18.16 -0.62 -3.07
CA LYS A 65 -19.57 -0.94 -2.93
C LYS A 65 -19.91 -1.28 -1.48
N ASN A 66 -21.13 -0.94 -1.07
CA ASN A 66 -21.73 -1.41 0.17
C ASN A 66 -22.40 -2.79 -0.02
N SER A 67 -23.01 -3.32 1.04
CA SER A 67 -23.75 -4.59 1.02
C SER A 67 -24.96 -4.63 0.08
N TYR A 68 -25.38 -3.48 -0.45
CA TYR A 68 -26.45 -3.37 -1.46
C TYR A 68 -25.89 -3.31 -2.90
N GLY A 69 -24.57 -3.44 -3.08
CA GLY A 69 -23.90 -3.43 -4.38
C GLY A 69 -23.68 -2.04 -5.01
N ALA A 70 -23.96 -0.96 -4.27
CA ALA A 70 -23.81 0.42 -4.74
C ALA A 70 -22.53 1.07 -4.20
N TYR A 71 -21.83 1.82 -5.06
CA TYR A 71 -20.68 2.64 -4.65
C TYR A 71 -21.14 3.75 -3.69
N THR A 72 -20.39 3.93 -2.60
CA THR A 72 -20.75 4.88 -1.53
C THR A 72 -20.06 6.23 -1.63
N GLY A 73 -19.28 6.45 -2.69
CA GLY A 73 -18.49 7.65 -2.89
C GLY A 73 -17.03 7.44 -2.53
N LYS A 74 -16.18 8.29 -3.11
CA LYS A 74 -14.74 8.31 -2.90
C LYS A 74 -14.43 8.87 -1.52
N LYS A 75 -13.68 8.13 -0.71
CA LYS A 75 -13.32 8.49 0.67
C LYS A 75 -11.81 8.56 0.84
N PRO A 76 -11.25 9.59 1.49
CA PRO A 76 -9.83 9.61 1.80
C PRO A 76 -9.50 8.54 2.84
N TYR A 77 -8.30 7.98 2.74
CA TYR A 77 -7.80 7.03 3.71
C TYR A 77 -6.29 7.19 3.89
N TYR A 78 -5.80 6.74 5.04
CA TYR A 78 -4.38 6.54 5.24
C TYR A 78 -4.08 5.37 6.18
N VAL A 79 -2.91 4.77 6.02
CA VAL A 79 -2.38 3.70 6.86
C VAL A 79 -0.93 4.02 7.19
N ARG A 80 -0.58 4.08 8.48
CA ARG A 80 0.82 4.17 8.91
C ARG A 80 1.47 2.81 8.70
N ILE A 81 2.66 2.76 8.11
CA ILE A 81 3.42 1.53 7.94
C ILE A 81 4.81 1.69 8.57
N GLU A 82 5.28 0.64 9.22
CA GLU A 82 6.64 0.55 9.75
C GLU A 82 7.49 -0.27 8.78
N VAL A 83 8.55 0.35 8.28
CA VAL A 83 9.45 -0.23 7.28
C VAL A 83 10.70 -0.73 7.99
N LYS A 84 10.91 -2.04 8.03
CA LYS A 84 12.11 -2.68 8.58
C LYS A 84 12.84 -3.44 7.47
N ASP A 85 14.13 -3.14 7.30
CA ASP A 85 14.97 -3.74 6.25
C ASP A 85 14.37 -3.60 4.84
N GLY A 86 13.75 -2.44 4.58
CA GLY A 86 13.04 -2.14 3.35
C GLY A 86 11.66 -2.81 3.21
N LYS A 87 11.28 -3.74 4.09
CA LYS A 87 9.98 -4.43 4.06
C LYS A 87 9.04 -3.88 5.12
N VAL A 88 7.75 -4.19 5.02
CA VAL A 88 6.80 -3.77 6.05
C VAL A 88 6.84 -4.75 7.21
N GLY A 89 7.28 -4.25 8.36
CA GLY A 89 7.36 -5.02 9.60
C GLY A 89 6.07 -4.94 10.41
N ASN A 90 5.36 -3.81 10.35
CA ASN A 90 4.11 -3.59 11.07
C ASN A 90 3.27 -2.47 10.40
N HIS A 91 2.01 -2.34 10.77
CA HIS A 91 1.16 -1.24 10.35
C HIS A 91 0.29 -0.71 11.49
N GLY A 92 -0.02 0.58 11.43
CA GLY A 92 -1.02 1.21 12.28
C GLY A 92 -2.45 0.86 11.85
N PRO A 93 -3.46 1.43 12.52
CA PRO A 93 -4.85 1.23 12.15
C PRO A 93 -5.13 1.75 10.73
N VAL A 94 -6.01 1.07 10.02
CA VAL A 94 -6.57 1.54 8.76
C VAL A 94 -7.58 2.64 9.06
N ILE A 95 -7.35 3.85 8.55
CA ILE A 95 -8.24 4.99 8.73
C ILE A 95 -8.91 5.34 7.41
N ILE A 96 -10.19 5.02 7.27
CA ILE A 96 -11.05 5.53 6.18
C ILE A 96 -11.89 6.67 6.75
N ILE A 97 -11.90 7.80 6.05
CA ILE A 97 -12.44 9.05 6.53
C ILE A 97 -13.81 9.30 5.87
N ASN A 98 -14.77 9.66 6.69
CA ASN A 98 -16.06 10.17 6.21
C ASN A 98 -16.03 11.71 6.25
N ASP A 99 -16.79 12.35 5.37
CA ASP A 99 -16.79 13.81 5.17
C ASP A 99 -17.21 14.63 6.41
N GLN A 100 -17.78 13.97 7.43
CA GLN A 100 -18.21 14.59 8.68
C GLN A 100 -17.12 14.60 9.77
N ASP A 101 -16.04 13.83 9.61
CA ASP A 101 -14.98 13.69 10.62
C ASP A 101 -13.86 14.73 10.41
N GLN A 102 -14.15 16.01 10.70
CA GLN A 102 -13.20 17.12 10.47
C GLN A 102 -11.81 16.86 11.05
N LYS A 103 -11.73 16.31 12.27
CA LYS A 103 -10.45 15.96 12.91
C LYS A 103 -9.62 14.96 12.09
N LYS A 104 -10.28 13.98 11.44
CA LYS A 104 -9.58 13.01 10.60
C LYS A 104 -9.20 13.63 9.25
N ILE A 105 -10.03 14.52 8.71
CA ILE A 105 -9.71 15.30 7.52
C ILE A 105 -8.45 16.14 7.76
N ASP A 106 -8.37 16.84 8.89
CA ASP A 106 -7.19 17.64 9.25
C ASP A 106 -5.94 16.76 9.43
N SER A 107 -6.10 15.59 10.05
CA SER A 107 -5.02 14.60 10.17
C SER A 107 -4.56 14.05 8.83
N TYR A 108 -5.49 13.77 7.90
CA TYR A 108 -5.13 13.37 6.55
C TYR A 108 -4.43 14.50 5.82
N ASN A 109 -4.92 15.73 5.94
CA ASN A 109 -4.32 16.89 5.31
C ASN A 109 -2.95 17.25 5.89
N SER A 110 -2.59 16.86 7.12
CA SER A 110 -1.24 17.04 7.64
C SER A 110 -0.30 15.91 7.21
N VAL A 111 -0.80 14.67 7.18
CA VAL A 111 -0.01 13.47 6.88
C VAL A 111 0.13 13.19 5.39
N CYS A 112 -0.85 13.55 4.57
CA CYS A 112 -0.98 13.10 3.17
C CYS A 112 -0.88 14.24 2.14
N GLN A 113 -0.15 15.31 2.44
CA GLN A 113 0.17 16.32 1.43
C GLN A 113 1.18 15.72 0.44
N LYS A 114 0.84 15.73 -0.85
CA LYS A 114 1.85 15.56 -1.90
C LYS A 114 2.77 16.77 -1.82
N GLY A 115 4.06 16.51 -1.58
CA GLY A 115 5.11 17.53 -1.66
C GLY A 115 5.28 18.06 -3.07
#